data_AF-A0A9E3B3U3-F1
#
_entry.id   AF-A0A9E3B3U3-F1
#
_cell.length_a   1.000
_cell.length_b   1.000
_cell.length_c   1.000
_cell.angle_alpha   90.00
_cell.angle_beta   90.00
_cell.angle_gamma   90.00
#
_symmetry.space_group_name_H-M   'P 1'
#
loop_
_entity.id
_entity.type
_entity.pdbx_description
1 polymer ?
#
loop_
_entity_poly.entity_id
_entity_poly.type
_entity_poly.pdbx_seq_one_letter_code
_entity_poly.pdbx_strand_id
1 'polypeptide(L)' 'MARQLVEVIDRHGHVVESCTIELDDEACMDVEYEEVAIVLAQNSGRVPRTEHIHLRARCVR' A
#
# COMPACT_ATOMS: atom_id res chain seq x y z
N MET A 1 14.58 -2.91 12.10
CA MET A 1 13.78 -2.47 10.93
C MET A 1 12.86 -3.59 10.53
N ALA A 2 11.56 -3.33 10.44
CA ALA A 2 10.57 -4.33 10.04
C ALA A 2 10.10 -4.07 8.61
N ARG A 3 9.94 -5.16 7.85
CA ARG A 3 9.73 -5.13 6.40
C ARG A 3 8.54 -6.00 6.02
N GLN A 4 7.63 -5.46 5.22
CA GLN A 4 6.42 -6.14 4.77
C GLN A 4 6.19 -5.97 3.27
N LEU A 5 5.71 -7.02 2.62
CA LEU A 5 5.16 -6.92 1.26
C LEU A 5 3.72 -6.42 1.36
N VAL A 6 3.39 -5.37 0.63
CA VAL A 6 2.06 -4.76 0.63
C VAL A 6 1.50 -4.72 -0.78
N GLU A 7 0.24 -5.09 -0.93
CA GLU A 7 -0.51 -4.97 -2.17
C GLU A 7 -1.50 -3.82 -2.06
N VAL A 8 -1.52 -2.97 -3.09
CA VAL A 8 -2.53 -1.93 -3.27
C VAL A 8 -3.59 -2.43 -4.25
N ILE A 9 -4.84 -2.33 -3.85
CA ILE A 9 -5.99 -2.95 -4.48
C ILE A 9 -7.00 -1.85 -4.86
N ASP A 10 -7.52 -1.92 -6.09
CA ASP A 10 -8.55 -1.00 -6.58
C ASP A 10 -9.97 -1.35 -6.11
N ARG A 11 -10.95 -0.55 -6.52
CA ARG A 11 -12.38 -0.77 -6.20
C ARG A 11 -12.94 -2.09 -6.73
N HIS A 12 -12.31 -2.68 -7.74
CA HIS A 12 -12.71 -3.92 -8.38
C HIS A 12 -12.05 -5.14 -7.73
N GLY A 13 -11.14 -4.94 -6.78
CA GLY A 13 -10.40 -6.01 -6.12
C GLY A 13 -9.14 -6.42 -6.87
N HIS A 14 -8.70 -5.66 -7.87
CA HIS A 14 -7.47 -5.95 -8.60
C HIS A 14 -6.26 -5.33 -7.90
N VAL A 15 -5.17 -6.09 -7.81
CA VAL A 15 -3.88 -5.56 -7.37
C VAL A 15 -3.33 -4.64 -8.46
N VAL A 16 -3.25 -3.35 -8.17
CA VAL A 16 -2.74 -2.32 -9.09
C VAL A 16 -1.27 -2.01 -8.85
N GLU A 17 -0.78 -2.28 -7.65
CA GLU A 17 0.61 -2.09 -7.27
C GLU A 17 1.00 -3.05 -6.14
N SER A 18 2.24 -3.53 -6.16
CA SER A 18 2.83 -4.30 -5.06
C SER A 18 4.18 -3.68 -4.73
N CYS A 19 4.41 -3.39 -3.46
CA CYS A 19 5.65 -2.77 -3.00
C CYS A 19 6.08 -3.39 -1.68
N THR A 20 7.39 -3.41 -1.43
CA THR A 20 7.92 -3.79 -0.12
C THR A 20 8.22 -2.53 0.66
N ILE A 21 7.59 -2.40 1.82
CA ILE A 21 7.74 -1.26 2.71
C ILE A 21 8.66 -1.66 3.86
N GLU A 22 9.64 -0.82 4.15
CA GLU A 22 10.56 -0.96 5.28
C GLU A 22 10.34 0.22 6.21
N LEU A 23 10.05 -0.06 7.49
CA LEU A 23 9.86 0.94 8.54
C LEU A 23 10.94 0.75 9.61
N ASP A 24 11.36 1.88 10.18
CA ASP A 24 12.48 1.92 11.13
C ASP A 24 12.15 1.19 12.44
N ASP A 25 10.90 1.30 12.91
CA ASP A 25 10.41 0.63 14.12
C ASP A 25 10.00 -0.83 13.82
N GLU A 26 10.36 -1.72 14.74
CA GLU A 26 10.04 -3.15 14.65
C GLU A 26 8.66 -3.47 15.23
N ALA A 27 8.07 -2.55 15.99
CA ALA A 27 6.74 -2.67 16.58
C ALA A 27 5.62 -2.08 15.69
N CYS A 28 5.88 -1.84 14.40
CA CYS A 28 4.87 -1.33 13.48
C CYS A 28 3.71 -2.31 13.27
N MET A 29 2.51 -1.75 13.16
CA MET A 29 1.28 -2.46 12.82
C MET A 29 1.09 -2.56 11.31
N ASP A 30 0.37 -3.58 10.84
CA ASP A 30 0.03 -3.78 9.41
C ASP A 30 -0.53 -2.49 8.76
N VAL A 31 -1.34 -1.71 9.50
CA VAL A 31 -1.94 -0.46 9.02
C VAL A 31 -0.92 0.61 8.62
N GLU A 32 0.24 0.68 9.29
CA GLU A 32 1.27 1.67 8.99
C GLU A 32 1.94 1.38 7.64
N TYR A 33 2.19 0.10 7.35
CA TYR A 33 2.71 -0.34 6.05
C TYR A 33 1.69 -0.09 4.93
N GLU A 34 0.41 -0.35 5.21
CA GLU A 34 -0.70 -0.15 4.28
C GLU A 34 -0.90 1.32 3.90
N GLU A 35 -0.84 2.24 4.87
CA GLU A 35 -0.93 3.67 4.63
C GLU A 35 0.21 4.18 3.74
N VAL A 36 1.45 3.76 4.01
CA VAL A 36 2.62 4.13 3.19
C VAL A 36 2.45 3.62 1.76
N ALA A 37 2.00 2.37 1.59
CA ALA A 37 1.77 1.80 0.27
C ALA A 37 0.73 2.59 -0.54
N ILE A 38 -0.37 3.03 0.10
CA ILE A 38 -1.38 3.88 -0.54
C ILE A 38 -0.79 5.22 -0.97
N VAL A 39 -0.03 5.89 -0.10
CA VAL A 39 0.62 7.17 -0.43
C VAL A 39 1.58 7.02 -1.61
N LEU A 40 2.36 5.94 -1.65
CA LEU A 40 3.25 5.65 -2.76
C LEU A 40 2.47 5.41 -4.06
N ALA A 41 1.40 4.61 -4.03
CA ALA A 41 0.58 4.34 -5.22
C ALA A 41 -0.16 5.59 -5.74
N GLN A 42 -0.57 6.49 -4.86
CA GLN A 42 -1.17 7.78 -5.26
C GLN A 42 -0.16 8.68 -5.99
N ASN A 43 1.12 8.59 -5.62
CA ASN A 43 2.20 9.38 -6.20
C ASN A 43 2.92 8.68 -7.37
N SER A 44 2.70 7.39 -7.59
CA SER A 44 3.37 6.61 -8.65
C SER A 44 2.87 6.96 -10.06
N GLY A 45 1.71 7.64 -10.17
CA GLY A 45 1.06 7.96 -11.44
C GLY A 45 0.40 6.75 -12.13
N ARG A 46 0.46 5.56 -11.52
CA ARG A 46 -0.13 4.32 -12.06
C ARG A 46 -1.64 4.24 -11.85
N VAL A 47 -2.15 4.93 -10.84
CA VAL A 47 -3.58 4.99 -10.52
C VAL A 47 -4.13 6.38 -10.84
N PRO A 48 -5.23 6.48 -11.63
CA PRO A 48 -5.91 7.76 -11.86
C PRO A 48 -6.34 8.42 -10.55
N ARG A 49 -6.17 9.74 -10.44
CA ARG A 49 -6.55 10.51 -9.23
C ARG A 49 -7.99 10.31 -8.78
N THR A 50 -8.91 10.10 -9.72
CA THR A 50 -10.33 9.83 -9.44
C THR A 50 -10.57 8.51 -8.71
N GLU A 51 -9.62 7.58 -8.77
CA GLU A 51 -9.71 6.26 -8.14
C GLU A 51 -8.99 6.20 -6.78
N HIS A 52 -8.26 7.26 -6.39
CA HIS A 52 -7.45 7.28 -5.15
C HIS A 52 -8.26 7.02 -3.89
N ILE A 53 -9.51 7.50 -3.83
CA ILE A 53 -10.42 7.31 -2.68
C ILE A 53 -10.91 5.88 -2.51
N HIS A 54 -10.74 5.04 -3.55
CA HIS A 54 -11.18 3.66 -3.54
C HIS A 54 -10.04 2.66 -3.31
N LEU A 55 -8.80 3.16 -3.24
CA LEU A 55 -7.65 2.33 -2.97
C LEU A 55 -7.73 1.75 -1.56
N ARG A 56 -7.35 0.48 -1.47
CA ARG A 56 -7.10 -0.21 -0.21
C ARG A 56 -5.71 -0.84 -0.30
N ALA A 57 -5.09 -1.10 0.84
CA ALA A 57 -3.87 -1.87 0.90
C ALA A 57 -4.04 -3.06 1.84
N ARG A 58 -3.21 -4.08 1.66
CA ARG A 58 -3.10 -5.19 2.60
C ARG A 58 -1.66 -5.66 2.70
N CYS A 59 -1.21 -5.97 3.92
CA CYS A 59 0.01 -6.74 4.10
C CYS A 59 -0.19 -8.19 3.62
N VAL A 60 0.78 -8.72 2.87
CA VAL A 60 0.80 -10.10 2.38
C VAL A 60 1.47 -10.98 3.44
N ARG A 61 0.80 -12.07 3.84
CA ARG A 61 1.29 -13.03 4.85
C ARG A 61 1.79 -14.32 4.22
#